data_AF-A0AAI8R8V9-F1
#
_entry.id   AF-A0AAI8R8V9-F1
#
_cell.length_a   1.000
_cell.length_b   1.000
_cell.length_c   1.000
_cell.angle_alpha   90.00
_cell.angle_beta   90.00
_cell.angle_gamma   90.00
#
_symmetry.space_group_name_H-M   'P 1'
#
loop_
_entity.id
_entity.type
_entity.pdbx_description
1 polymer ?
#
loop_
_entity_poly.entity_id
_entity_poly.type
_entity_poly.pdbx_seq_one_letter_code
_entity_poly.pdbx_strand_id
1 'polypeptide(L)'
;MSEQLFVCNKCGNYTPLVQKSDRLPDNVEHHYAECQSCGYRSTFFYTNPKIKALLNKQKNTPFLTKKKERLTKEIKKHMDELRNKIELE
;
A
#
# COMPACT_ATOMS: atom_id res chain seq x y z
N MET A 1 22.30 10.72 -5.35
CA MET A 1 20.94 10.17 -5.43
C MET A 1 20.00 11.31 -5.10
N SER A 2 19.08 11.67 -6.00
CA SER A 2 18.17 12.80 -5.77
C SER A 2 17.16 12.42 -4.68
N GLU A 3 17.13 13.16 -3.58
CA GLU A 3 16.10 12.99 -2.56
C GLU A 3 14.75 13.37 -3.18
N GLN A 4 13.87 12.37 -3.33
CA GLN A 4 12.51 12.64 -3.75
C GLN A 4 11.79 13.36 -2.62
N LEU A 5 11.42 14.62 -2.83
CA LEU A 5 10.63 15.41 -1.90
C LEU A 5 9.14 15.29 -2.24
N PHE A 6 8.29 15.27 -1.23
CA PHE A 6 6.84 15.35 -1.40
C PHE A 6 6.25 16.43 -0.48
N VAL A 7 5.10 16.98 -0.89
CA VAL A 7 4.33 17.91 -0.06
C VAL A 7 3.48 17.12 0.92
N CYS A 8 3.62 17.39 2.22
CA CYS A 8 2.79 16.76 3.23
C CYS A 8 1.35 17.29 3.15
N ASN A 9 0.37 16.41 2.93
CA ASN A 9 -1.05 16.77 2.87
C ASN A 9 -1.61 17.35 4.19
N LYS A 10 -0.92 17.15 5.33
CA LYS A 10 -1.37 17.64 6.64
C LYS A 10 -0.79 19.01 7.00
N CYS A 11 0.50 19.25 6.75
CA CYS A 11 1.18 20.49 7.16
C CYS A 11 1.66 21.37 6.01
N GLY A 12 1.54 20.93 4.76
CA GLY A 12 1.96 21.68 3.57
C GLY A 12 3.47 21.77 3.35
N ASN A 13 4.29 21.28 4.27
CA ASN A 13 5.75 21.31 4.15
C ASN A 13 6.26 20.28 3.16
N TYR A 14 7.37 20.62 2.48
CA TYR A 14 8.16 19.68 1.71
C TYR A 14 8.99 18.81 2.65
N THR A 15 8.96 17.50 2.44
CA THR A 15 9.70 16.53 3.26
C THR A 15 10.26 15.42 2.35
N PRO A 16 11.41 14.82 2.70
CA PRO A 16 11.90 13.63 2.02
C PRO A 16 10.89 12.49 2.06
N LEU A 17 10.74 11.80 0.94
CA LEU A 17 9.91 10.61 0.79
C LEU A 17 10.62 9.40 1.41
N VAL A 18 10.56 9.29 2.74
CA VAL A 18 11.08 8.12 3.45
C VAL A 18 9.97 7.08 3.56
N GLN A 19 10.05 6.04 2.73
CA GLN A 19 9.13 4.89 2.80
C GLN A 19 9.50 4.02 4.00
N LYS A 20 8.52 3.74 4.84
CA LYS A 20 8.62 2.86 6.01
C LYS A 20 7.57 1.77 5.91
N SER A 21 7.81 0.68 6.63
CA SER A 21 6.79 -0.35 6.82
C SER A 21 6.84 -0.87 8.24
N ASP A 22 5.67 -1.17 8.79
CA ASP A 22 5.53 -1.87 10.06
C ASP A 22 4.56 -3.06 9.91
N ARG A 23 4.57 -3.93 10.92
CA ARG A 23 3.71 -5.11 11.00
C ARG A 23 2.62 -4.85 12.02
N LEU A 24 1.38 -4.85 11.54
CA LEU A 24 0.17 -4.83 12.34
C LEU A 24 -0.23 -6.27 12.72
N PRO A 25 -1.22 -6.46 13.62
CA PRO A 25 -1.81 -7.77 13.88
C PRO A 25 -2.28 -8.50 12.62
N ASP A 26 -2.53 -9.80 12.73
CA ASP A 26 -3.01 -10.65 11.63
C ASP A 26 -2.09 -10.72 10.39
N ASN A 27 -0.77 -10.52 10.60
CA ASN A 27 0.23 -10.51 9.55
C ASN A 27 -0.02 -9.44 8.47
N VAL A 28 -0.61 -8.33 8.87
CA VAL A 28 -0.80 -7.18 7.98
C VAL A 28 0.49 -6.35 7.96
N GLU A 29 0.96 -6.01 6.77
CA GLU A 29 2.04 -5.05 6.58
C GLU A 29 1.44 -3.72 6.15
N HIS A 30 1.80 -2.66 6.86
CA HIS A 30 1.42 -1.29 6.54
C HIS A 30 2.61 -0.57 5.95
N HIS A 31 2.47 -0.10 4.71
CA HIS A 31 3.50 0.63 3.99
C HIS A 31 3.09 2.09 3.91
N TYR A 32 3.92 2.99 4.44
CA TYR A 32 3.60 4.41 4.58
C TYR A 32 4.84 5.31 4.39
N ALA A 33 4.61 6.58 4.12
CA ALA A 33 5.62 7.63 4.25
C ALA A 33 5.35 8.47 5.48
N GLU A 34 6.39 8.82 6.22
CA GLU A 34 6.29 9.66 7.41
C GLU A 34 6.85 11.05 7.15
N CYS A 35 6.04 12.08 7.40
CA CYS A 35 6.48 13.46 7.30
C CYS A 35 7.46 13.79 8.44
N GLN A 36 8.67 14.23 8.09
CA GLN A 36 9.70 14.57 9.07
C GLN A 36 9.35 15.84 9.87
N SER A 37 8.50 16.71 9.35
CA SER A 37 8.12 17.97 10.01
C SER A 37 7.02 17.80 11.06
N CYS A 38 6.02 16.94 10.81
CA CYS A 38 4.83 16.83 11.67
C CYS A 38 4.49 15.40 12.09
N GLY A 39 5.28 14.40 11.70
CA GLY A 39 5.07 12.99 12.04
C GLY A 39 3.87 12.34 11.35
N TYR A 40 3.16 13.06 10.46
CA TYR A 40 2.02 12.51 9.74
C TYR A 40 2.43 11.33 8.87
N ARG A 41 1.72 10.20 9.00
CA ARG A 41 1.93 9.01 8.20
C ARG A 41 0.93 8.98 7.04
N SER A 42 1.44 9.07 5.83
CA SER A 42 0.68 8.89 4.61
C SER A 42 0.76 7.43 4.18
N THR A 43 -0.34 6.69 4.34
CA THR A 43 -0.42 5.29 3.91
C THR A 43 -0.35 5.16 2.39
N PHE A 44 0.52 4.29 1.90
CA PHE A 44 0.52 3.87 0.50
C PHE A 44 -0.43 2.69 0.29
N PHE A 45 -0.24 1.62 1.06
CA PHE A 45 -1.10 0.44 1.01
C PHE A 45 -0.93 -0.42 2.25
N TYR A 46 -1.94 -1.25 2.50
CA TYR A 46 -1.87 -2.39 3.40
C TYR A 46 -1.79 -3.67 2.57
N THR A 47 -1.04 -4.66 3.06
CA THR A 47 -0.96 -5.97 2.43
C THR A 47 -0.94 -7.08 3.46
N ASN A 48 -1.26 -8.30 3.04
CA ASN A 48 -1.23 -9.48 3.88
C ASN A 48 -0.81 -10.69 3.01
N PRO A 49 -0.55 -11.87 3.61
CA PRO A 49 -0.11 -13.06 2.88
C PRO A 49 -1.07 -13.45 1.74
N LYS A 50 -2.39 -13.24 1.91
CA LYS A 50 -3.40 -13.55 0.89
C LYS A 50 -3.24 -12.64 -0.34
N ILE A 51 -3.12 -11.34 -0.14
CA ILE A 51 -2.92 -10.36 -1.22
C ILE A 51 -1.59 -10.63 -1.94
N LYS A 52 -0.51 -10.92 -1.19
CA LYS A 52 0.78 -11.30 -1.76
C LYS A 52 0.69 -12.55 -2.64
N ALA A 53 -0.03 -13.57 -2.20
CA ALA A 53 -0.25 -14.78 -2.99
C ALA A 53 -1.02 -14.49 -4.30
N LEU A 54 -2.03 -13.62 -4.26
CA LEU A 54 -2.77 -13.21 -5.45
C LEU A 54 -1.92 -12.38 -6.42
N LEU A 55 -1.12 -11.45 -5.91
CA LEU A 55 -0.16 -10.67 -6.72
C LEU A 55 0.84 -11.59 -7.43
N ASN A 56 1.37 -12.60 -6.72
CA ASN A 56 2.26 -13.59 -7.32
C ASN A 56 1.56 -14.40 -8.43
N LYS A 57 0.30 -14.82 -8.21
CA LYS A 57 -0.51 -15.49 -9.25
C LYS A 57 -0.76 -14.60 -10.47
N GLN A 58 -1.05 -13.31 -10.25
CA GLN A 58 -1.29 -12.34 -11.32
C GLN A 58 -0.01 -12.07 -12.13
N LYS A 59 1.15 -11.95 -11.47
CA LYS A 59 2.47 -11.80 -12.12
C LYS A 59 2.76 -12.95 -13.08
N ASN A 60 2.43 -14.18 -12.68
CA ASN A 60 2.65 -15.38 -13.48
C ASN A 60 1.52 -15.67 -14.49
N THR A 61 0.50 -14.82 -14.57
CA THR A 61 -0.59 -14.98 -15.54
C THR A 61 -0.31 -14.17 -16.81
N PRO A 62 -0.49 -14.74 -18.02
CA PRO A 62 -0.27 -14.03 -19.27
C PRO A 62 -1.10 -12.74 -19.38
N PHE A 63 -0.50 -11.72 -20.00
CA PHE A 63 -1.13 -10.42 -20.25
C PHE A 63 -2.38 -10.55 -21.14
N LEU A 64 -3.31 -9.61 -21.00
CA LEU A 64 -4.56 -9.52 -21.77
C LEU A 64 -5.47 -10.77 -21.69
N THR A 65 -5.39 -11.53 -20.60
CA THR A 65 -6.29 -12.66 -20.35
C THR A 65 -7.42 -12.27 -19.40
N LYS A 66 -8.63 -12.80 -19.64
CA LYS A 66 -9.76 -12.69 -18.69
C LYS A 66 -9.39 -13.16 -17.28
N LYS A 67 -8.48 -14.13 -17.17
CA LYS A 67 -7.94 -14.60 -15.88
C LYS A 67 -7.16 -13.50 -15.17
N LYS A 68 -6.27 -12.78 -15.87
CA LYS A 68 -5.51 -11.67 -15.28
C LYS A 68 -6.43 -10.53 -14.85
N GLU A 69 -7.43 -10.19 -15.65
CA GLU A 69 -8.44 -9.19 -15.29
C GLU A 69 -9.21 -9.56 -14.02
N ARG A 70 -9.65 -10.83 -13.90
CA ARG A 70 -10.32 -11.33 -12.70
C ARG A 70 -9.42 -11.22 -11.47
N LEU A 71 -8.15 -11.63 -11.59
CA LEU A 71 -7.17 -11.50 -10.51
C LEU A 71 -6.96 -10.04 -10.10
N THR A 72 -6.87 -9.11 -11.06
CA THR A 72 -6.76 -7.67 -10.75
C THR A 72 -7.94 -7.17 -9.93
N LYS A 73 -9.17 -7.55 -10.31
CA LYS A 73 -10.38 -7.16 -9.58
C LYS A 73 -10.40 -7.75 -8.17
N GLU A 74 -10.01 -9.01 -8.03
CA GLU A 74 -9.94 -9.70 -6.73
C GLU A 74 -8.89 -9.10 -5.80
N ILE A 75 -7.69 -8.80 -6.32
CA ILE A 75 -6.63 -8.10 -5.58
C ILE A 75 -7.14 -6.75 -5.09
N LYS A 76 -7.71 -5.94 -5.98
CA LYS A 76 -8.23 -4.62 -5.63
C LYS A 76 -9.28 -4.71 -4.53
N LYS A 77 -10.24 -5.64 -4.68
CA LYS A 77 -11.27 -5.89 -3.66
C LYS A 77 -10.66 -6.21 -2.30
N HIS A 78 -9.67 -7.10 -2.25
CA HIS A 78 -9.03 -7.45 -0.98
C HIS A 78 -8.18 -6.33 -0.39
N MET A 79 -7.54 -5.50 -1.21
CA MET A 79 -6.84 -4.31 -0.73
C MET A 79 -7.81 -3.28 -0.14
N ASP A 80 -8.94 -3.03 -0.81
CA ASP A 80 -9.97 -2.09 -0.36
C ASP A 80 -10.63 -2.59 0.95
N GLU A 81 -10.96 -3.89 1.02
CA GLU A 81 -11.48 -4.52 2.25
C GLU A 81 -10.49 -4.43 3.42
N LEU A 82 -9.22 -4.70 3.16
CA LEU A 82 -8.18 -4.65 4.18
C LEU A 82 -7.97 -3.23 4.69
N ARG A 83 -7.92 -2.26 3.77
CA ARG A 83 -7.81 -0.85 4.11
C ARG A 83 -8.98 -0.38 4.98
N ASN A 84 -10.21 -0.70 4.57
CA ASN A 84 -11.39 -0.30 5.31
C ASN A 84 -11.42 -0.89 6.72
N LYS A 85 -10.99 -2.14 6.90
CA LYS A 85 -10.90 -2.74 8.24
C LYS A 85 -9.94 -1.97 9.14
N ILE A 86 -8.76 -1.62 8.64
CA ILE A 86 -7.72 -0.96 9.45
C ILE A 86 -8.02 0.52 9.69
N GLU A 87 -8.63 1.21 8.72
CA GLU A 87 -8.91 2.65 8.81
C GLU A 87 -10.27 2.96 9.49
N LEU A 88 -11.17 1.98 9.63
CA LEU A 88 -12.46 2.14 10.33
C LEU A 88 -12.48 1.56 11.75
N GLU A 89 -11.45 0.82 12.14
CA GLU A 89 -11.19 0.39 13.53
C GLU A 89 -10.55 1.52 14.35
#